data_AF-K1S413-F1
#
_entry.id   AF-K1S413-F1
#
_cell.length_a   1.000
_cell.length_b   1.000
_cell.length_c   1.000
_cell.angle_alpha   90.00
_cell.angle_beta   90.00
_cell.angle_gamma   90.00
#
_symmetry.space_group_name_H-M   'P 1'
#
loop_
_entity.id
_entity.type
_entity.pdbx_description
1 polymer ?
#
loop_
_entity_poly.entity_id
_entity_poly.type
_entity_poly.pdbx_seq_one_letter_code
_entity_poly.pdbx_strand_id
1 'polypeptide(L)'
;MFVYYSTSYSTSGLESISSGTIIATLAVAIVSIIAQWKIFTKAGKPGWAAIIPFYNMYTLFEVAGMNGWMFLLMLLPIVNIVIMIMLYVNLAKSFGKSTGFAVGLIFLNFIFMLILGFGSDQYVGNKNA
;
A
#
# COMPACT_ATOMS: atom_id res chain seq x y z
N MET A 1 -30.19 54.52 3.59
CA MET A 1 -29.02 53.83 4.17
C MET A 1 -29.12 52.37 3.76
N PHE A 2 -28.26 51.90 2.85
CA PHE A 2 -28.25 50.48 2.41
C PHE A 2 -27.14 49.76 3.18
N VAL A 3 -27.48 48.68 3.88
CA VAL A 3 -26.53 47.85 4.63
C VAL A 3 -26.05 46.73 3.71
N TYR A 4 -24.76 46.74 3.35
CA TYR A 4 -24.14 45.63 2.65
C TYR A 4 -23.74 44.56 3.67
N TYR A 5 -24.40 43.40 3.66
CA TYR A 5 -23.89 42.24 4.36
C TYR A 5 -22.68 41.71 3.60
N SER A 6 -21.46 41.87 4.15
CA SER A 6 -20.32 41.07 3.72
C SER A 6 -20.53 39.66 4.26
N THR A 7 -21.00 38.75 3.43
CA THR A 7 -20.93 37.33 3.75
C THR A 7 -19.46 36.95 3.83
N SER A 8 -18.90 36.88 5.04
CA SER A 8 -17.64 36.18 5.26
C SER A 8 -17.91 34.71 5.02
N TYR A 9 -17.47 34.20 3.87
CA TYR A 9 -17.30 32.77 3.70
C TYR A 9 -16.28 32.34 4.74
N SER A 10 -16.74 31.87 5.89
CA SER A 10 -15.91 31.03 6.74
C SER A 10 -15.58 29.80 5.91
N THR A 11 -14.42 29.80 5.27
CA THR A 11 -13.91 28.67 4.49
C THR A 11 -13.59 27.55 5.49
N SER A 12 -14.61 26.78 5.82
CA SER A 12 -14.54 25.70 6.79
C SER A 12 -13.68 24.56 6.25
N GLY A 13 -12.58 24.26 6.95
CA GLY A 13 -12.13 22.89 7.22
C GLY A 13 -11.07 22.25 6.32
N LEU A 14 -10.71 22.82 5.17
CA LEU A 14 -9.80 22.15 4.20
C LEU A 14 -8.66 23.02 3.63
N GLU A 15 -8.59 24.32 3.93
CA GLU A 15 -7.69 25.26 3.22
C GLU A 15 -6.28 25.45 3.80
N SER A 16 -5.68 24.44 4.43
CA SER A 16 -4.24 24.54 4.76
C SER A 16 -3.46 23.26 4.58
N ILE A 17 -3.77 22.48 3.55
CA ILE A 17 -2.77 21.56 3.00
C ILE A 17 -1.74 22.44 2.29
N SER A 18 -0.68 22.81 3.01
CA SER A 18 0.40 23.60 2.44
C SER A 18 0.91 22.95 1.16
N SER A 19 1.29 23.74 0.15
CA SER A 19 1.82 23.20 -1.11
C SER A 19 3.01 22.25 -0.87
N GLY A 20 3.78 22.47 0.21
CA GLY A 20 4.84 21.56 0.65
C GLY A 20 4.33 20.17 1.06
N THR A 21 3.21 20.08 1.78
CA THR A 21 2.60 18.80 2.18
C THR A 21 2.11 17.99 0.98
N ILE A 22 1.55 18.65 -0.04
CA ILE A 22 1.11 17.99 -1.27
C ILE A 22 2.31 17.40 -2.01
N ILE A 23 3.37 18.19 -2.20
CA ILE A 23 4.59 17.74 -2.88
C ILE A 23 5.22 16.55 -2.14
N ALA A 24 5.34 16.63 -0.81
CA ALA A 24 5.89 15.54 0.00
C ALA A 24 5.04 14.25 -0.13
N THR A 25 3.71 14.37 -0.06
CA THR A 25 2.80 13.22 -0.19
C THR A 25 2.88 12.59 -1.58
N LEU A 26 2.95 13.39 -2.64
CA LEU A 26 3.12 12.91 -4.01
C LEU A 26 4.46 12.19 -4.20
N ALA A 27 5.56 12.73 -3.66
CA ALA A 27 6.86 12.09 -3.72
C ALA A 27 6.85 10.71 -3.03
N VAL A 28 6.27 10.63 -1.83
CA VAL A 28 6.11 9.37 -1.08
C VAL A 28 5.22 8.38 -1.85
N ALA A 29 4.14 8.85 -2.46
CA ALA A 29 3.25 8.01 -3.27
C ALA A 29 3.97 7.43 -4.49
N ILE A 30 4.72 8.25 -5.24
CA ILE A 30 5.49 7.81 -6.41
C ILE A 30 6.52 6.75 -6.01
N VAL A 31 7.28 7.01 -4.94
CA VAL A 31 8.27 6.05 -4.43
C VAL A 31 7.62 4.72 -4.01
N SER A 32 6.45 4.79 -3.34
CA SER A 32 5.68 3.59 -2.96
C SER A 32 5.22 2.79 -4.18
N ILE A 33 4.71 3.47 -5.21
CA ILE A 33 4.26 2.84 -6.46
C ILE A 33 5.44 2.14 -7.16
N ILE A 34 6.61 2.79 -7.24
CA ILE A 34 7.80 2.18 -7.86
C ILE A 34 8.24 0.93 -7.07
N ALA A 35 8.19 0.99 -5.74
CA ALA A 35 8.53 -0.16 -4.91
C ALA A 35 7.59 -1.35 -5.18
N GLN A 36 6.28 -1.11 -5.19
CA GLN A 36 5.31 -2.17 -5.50
C GLN A 36 5.43 -2.67 -6.95
N TRP A 37 5.69 -1.78 -7.91
CA TRP A 37 5.98 -2.17 -9.28
C TRP A 37 7.12 -3.17 -9.32
N LYS A 38 8.23 -2.90 -8.62
CA LYS A 38 9.37 -3.83 -8.53
C LYS A 38 9.02 -5.15 -7.83
N ILE A 39 8.22 -5.11 -6.76
CA ILE A 39 7.73 -6.33 -6.08
C ILE A 39 6.94 -7.20 -7.07
N PHE A 40 6.04 -6.59 -7.85
CA PHE A 40 5.21 -7.30 -8.82
C PHE A 40 6.04 -7.87 -9.95
N THR A 41 6.98 -7.11 -10.52
CA THR A 41 7.84 -7.62 -11.60
C THR A 41 8.76 -8.75 -11.13
N LYS A 42 9.26 -8.71 -9.89
CA LYS A 42 10.00 -9.82 -9.28
C LYS A 42 9.16 -11.10 -9.19
N ALA A 43 7.86 -10.97 -8.97
CA ALA A 43 6.92 -12.08 -8.90
C ALA A 43 6.33 -12.49 -10.27
N GLY A 44 6.84 -11.92 -11.38
CA GLY A 44 6.33 -12.19 -12.73
C GLY A 44 4.93 -11.59 -13.01
N LYS A 45 4.47 -10.67 -12.17
CA LYS A 45 3.20 -9.95 -12.33
C LYS A 45 3.41 -8.60 -13.04
N PRO A 46 2.38 -8.06 -13.71
CA PRO A 46 2.48 -6.76 -14.38
C PRO A 46 2.71 -5.63 -13.37
N GLY A 47 3.84 -4.92 -13.50
CA GLY A 47 4.18 -3.86 -12.55
C GLY A 47 3.25 -2.65 -12.57
N TRP A 48 2.60 -2.35 -13.71
CA TRP A 48 1.59 -1.29 -13.82
C TRP A 48 0.37 -1.54 -12.93
N ALA A 49 0.14 -2.78 -12.49
CA ALA A 49 -0.89 -3.11 -11.51
C ALA A 49 -0.73 -2.28 -10.23
N ALA A 50 0.47 -1.77 -9.93
CA ALA A 50 0.72 -0.89 -8.79
C ALA A 50 -0.05 0.44 -8.83
N ILE A 51 -0.50 0.89 -10.01
CA ILE A 51 -1.15 2.20 -10.18
C ILE A 51 -2.66 2.12 -9.93
N ILE A 52 -3.29 1.00 -10.27
CA ILE A 52 -4.75 0.86 -10.19
C ILE A 52 -5.12 0.33 -8.80
N PRO A 53 -5.84 1.08 -7.95
CA PRO A 53 -5.99 0.74 -6.52
C PRO A 53 -6.51 -0.68 -6.24
N PHE A 54 -7.59 -1.09 -6.90
CA PHE A 54 -8.18 -2.41 -6.68
C PHE A 54 -7.33 -3.54 -7.28
N TYR A 55 -6.77 -3.32 -8.47
CA TYR A 55 -5.93 -4.31 -9.13
C TYR A 55 -4.56 -4.46 -8.43
N ASN A 56 -4.05 -3.39 -7.82
CA ASN A 56 -2.89 -3.39 -6.95
C ASN A 56 -3.09 -4.35 -5.79
N MET A 57 -4.19 -4.21 -5.04
CA MET A 57 -4.48 -5.10 -3.91
C MET A 57 -4.63 -6.53 -4.39
N TYR A 58 -5.47 -6.78 -5.40
CA TYR A 58 -5.66 -8.12 -5.96
C TYR A 58 -4.32 -8.79 -6.31
N THR A 59 -3.45 -8.07 -7.04
CA THR A 59 -2.14 -8.58 -7.46
C THR A 59 -1.23 -8.79 -6.26
N LEU A 60 -1.23 -7.91 -5.26
CA LEU A 60 -0.43 -8.05 -4.05
C LEU A 60 -0.80 -9.31 -3.26
N PHE A 61 -2.10 -9.64 -3.17
CA PHE A 61 -2.56 -10.90 -2.59
C PHE A 61 -2.03 -12.11 -3.38
N GLU A 62 -2.10 -12.07 -4.71
CA GLU A 62 -1.53 -13.15 -5.54
C GLU A 62 -0.01 -13.30 -5.37
N VAL A 63 0.72 -12.19 -5.22
CA VAL A 63 2.17 -12.20 -4.95
C VAL A 63 2.47 -12.75 -3.54
N ALA A 64 1.60 -12.50 -2.56
CA ALA A 64 1.69 -13.18 -1.27
C ALA A 64 1.34 -14.68 -1.35
N GLY A 65 0.97 -15.19 -2.54
CA GLY A 65 0.51 -16.56 -2.73
C GLY A 65 -0.91 -16.79 -2.25
N MET A 66 -1.68 -15.75 -1.95
CA MET A 66 -3.06 -15.86 -1.48
C MET A 66 -4.05 -15.76 -2.65
N ASN A 67 -5.32 -16.11 -2.41
CA ASN A 67 -6.38 -15.85 -3.38
C ASN A 67 -6.58 -14.33 -3.52
N GLY A 68 -6.40 -13.79 -4.74
CA GLY A 68 -6.53 -12.36 -5.03
C GLY A 68 -7.84 -11.75 -4.53
N TRP A 69 -8.96 -12.48 -4.61
CA TRP A 69 -10.29 -12.02 -4.18
C TRP A 69 -10.41 -11.77 -2.67
N MET A 70 -9.46 -12.26 -1.85
CA MET A 70 -9.42 -11.97 -0.42
C MET A 70 -9.27 -10.48 -0.11
N PHE A 71 -8.82 -9.65 -1.07
CA PHE A 71 -8.80 -8.19 -0.88
C PHE A 71 -10.18 -7.62 -0.56
N LEU A 72 -11.28 -8.23 -1.04
CA LEU A 72 -12.63 -7.78 -0.75
C LEU A 72 -12.98 -7.89 0.75
N LEU A 73 -12.35 -8.83 1.46
CA LEU A 73 -12.51 -8.98 2.91
C LEU A 73 -11.88 -7.82 3.70
N MET A 74 -11.01 -7.02 3.06
CA MET A 74 -10.45 -5.80 3.66
C MET A 74 -11.52 -4.71 3.87
N LEU A 75 -12.69 -4.83 3.23
CA LEU A 75 -13.82 -3.93 3.42
C LEU A 75 -14.61 -4.22 4.71
N LEU A 76 -14.43 -5.40 5.30
CA LEU A 76 -15.11 -5.80 6.53
C LEU A 76 -14.28 -5.38 7.75
N PRO A 77 -14.87 -4.66 8.72
CA PRO A 77 -14.17 -4.29 9.95
C PRO A 77 -13.76 -5.54 10.73
N ILE A 78 -12.65 -5.46 11.46
CA ILE A 78 -12.02 -6.55 12.24
C ILE A 78 -11.38 -7.62 11.35
N VAL A 79 -12.11 -8.15 10.37
CA VAL A 79 -11.61 -9.15 9.41
C VAL A 79 -10.43 -8.57 8.60
N ASN A 80 -10.50 -7.29 8.23
CA ASN A 80 -9.42 -6.59 7.54
C ASN A 80 -8.08 -6.64 8.29
N ILE A 81 -8.07 -6.58 9.62
CA ILE A 81 -6.84 -6.65 10.43
C ILE A 81 -6.21 -8.04 10.30
N VAL A 82 -7.00 -9.09 10.45
CA VAL A 82 -6.52 -10.48 10.37
C VAL A 82 -6.00 -10.78 8.97
N ILE A 83 -6.74 -10.38 7.93
CA ILE A 83 -6.36 -10.56 6.53
C ILE A 83 -5.10 -9.78 6.19
N MET A 84 -4.94 -8.56 6.70
CA MET A 84 -3.72 -7.76 6.49
C MET A 84 -2.49 -8.41 7.14
N ILE A 85 -2.62 -8.95 8.36
CA ILE A 85 -1.54 -9.69 9.02
C ILE A 85 -1.14 -10.92 8.19
N MET A 86 -2.13 -11.70 7.74
CA MET A 86 -1.88 -12.85 6.86
C MET A 86 -1.19 -12.44 5.57
N LEU A 87 -1.64 -11.34 4.94
CA LEU A 87 -1.05 -10.81 3.72
C LEU A 87 0.44 -10.52 3.88
N TYR A 88 0.83 -9.77 4.91
CA TYR A 88 2.24 -9.39 5.09
C TYR A 88 3.12 -10.53 5.59
N VAL A 89 2.58 -11.47 6.38
CA VAL A 89 3.29 -12.70 6.75
C VAL A 89 3.56 -13.57 5.52
N ASN A 90 2.55 -13.77 4.67
CA ASN A 90 2.70 -14.58 3.47
C ASN A 90 3.55 -13.87 2.41
N LEU A 91 3.45 -12.55 2.28
CA LEU A 91 4.35 -11.77 1.42
C LEU A 91 5.80 -11.91 1.87
N ALA A 92 6.10 -11.78 3.18
CA ALA A 92 7.45 -12.01 3.69
C ALA A 92 7.96 -13.41 3.32
N LYS A 93 7.13 -14.45 3.51
CA LYS A 93 7.46 -15.83 3.14
C LYS A 93 7.68 -16.02 1.63
N SER A 94 6.88 -15.39 0.77
CA SER A 94 7.05 -15.40 -0.69
C SER A 94 8.39 -14.84 -1.17
N PHE A 95 9.06 -14.04 -0.33
CA PHE A 95 10.40 -13.49 -0.56
C PHE A 95 11.48 -14.13 0.35
N GLY A 96 11.18 -15.28 0.97
CA GLY A 96 12.13 -16.00 1.81
C GLY A 96 12.51 -15.29 3.12
N LYS A 97 11.68 -14.35 3.60
CA LYS A 97 11.93 -13.58 4.82
C LYS A 97 11.31 -14.23 6.06
N SER A 98 11.90 -13.91 7.22
CA SER A 98 11.47 -14.43 8.52
C SER A 98 10.19 -13.74 9.03
N THR A 99 9.57 -14.33 10.07
CA THR A 99 8.42 -13.73 10.76
C THR A 99 8.74 -12.34 11.34
N GLY A 100 9.98 -12.12 11.80
CA GLY A 100 10.41 -10.80 12.28
C GLY A 100 10.37 -9.72 11.19
N PHE A 101 10.67 -10.09 9.93
CA PHE A 101 10.51 -9.19 8.79
C PHE A 101 9.04 -8.88 8.51
N ALA A 102 8.14 -9.86 8.68
CA ALA A 102 6.70 -9.64 8.55
C ALA A 102 6.17 -8.65 9.60
N VAL A 103 6.68 -8.71 10.83
CA VAL A 103 6.38 -7.70 11.86
C VAL A 103 6.80 -6.31 11.39
N GLY A 104 7.99 -6.18 10.79
CA GLY A 104 8.44 -4.94 10.15
C GLY A 104 7.52 -4.47 9.02
N LEU A 105 7.00 -5.37 8.18
CA LEU A 105 6.00 -5.03 7.16
C LEU A 105 4.67 -4.55 7.75
N ILE A 106 4.26 -5.06 8.92
CA ILE A 106 3.00 -4.67 9.55
C ILE A 106 3.12 -3.28 10.20
N PHE A 107 4.19 -3.02 10.96
CA PHE A 107 4.33 -1.77 11.71
C PHE A 107 5.06 -0.66 10.95
N LEU A 108 5.99 -1.01 10.06
CA LEU A 108 6.82 -0.08 9.26
C LEU A 108 6.68 -0.40 7.77
N ASN A 109 5.44 -0.54 7.30
CA ASN A 109 5.11 -1.03 5.96
C ASN A 109 5.88 -0.31 4.85
N PHE A 110 5.89 1.02 4.87
CA PHE A 110 6.55 1.83 3.84
C PHE A 110 8.01 1.42 3.65
N ILE A 111 8.81 1.40 4.72
CA ILE A 111 10.25 1.08 4.65
C ILE A 111 10.48 -0.37 4.19
N PHE A 112 9.72 -1.32 4.73
CA PHE A 112 9.91 -2.73 4.40
C PHE A 112 9.46 -3.09 2.97
N MET A 113 8.47 -2.38 2.43
CA MET A 113 8.11 -2.49 1.01
C MET A 113 9.20 -1.93 0.10
N LEU A 114 9.89 -0.84 0.48
CA LEU A 114 11.07 -0.38 -0.25
C LEU A 114 12.17 -1.44 -0.23
N ILE A 115 12.44 -2.04 0.93
CA ILE A 115 13.44 -3.10 1.06
C ILE A 115 13.09 -4.29 0.16
N LEU A 116 11.83 -4.74 0.13
CA LEU A 116 11.40 -5.81 -0.76
C LEU A 116 11.52 -5.44 -2.24
N GLY A 117 11.08 -4.24 -2.62
CA GLY A 117 11.08 -3.79 -4.01
C GLY A 117 12.49 -3.58 -4.56
N PHE A 118 13.33 -2.87 -3.82
CA PHE A 118 14.67 -2.46 -4.27
C PHE A 118 15.79 -3.40 -3.82
N GLY A 119 15.58 -4.24 -2.81
CA GLY A 119 16.57 -5.20 -2.33
C GLY A 119 16.89 -6.30 -3.36
N SER A 120 17.93 -7.08 -3.10
CA SER A 120 18.36 -8.20 -3.96
C SER A 120 17.50 -9.46 -3.81
N ASP A 121 16.50 -9.43 -2.92
CA ASP A 121 15.65 -10.57 -2.60
C ASP A 121 14.89 -11.05 -3.84
N GLN A 122 14.97 -12.36 -4.07
CA GLN A 122 14.28 -13.04 -5.16
C GLN A 122 12.91 -13.51 -4.68
N TYR A 123 11.95 -13.47 -5.59
CA TYR A 123 10.65 -14.07 -5.36
C TYR A 123 10.78 -15.59 -5.41
N VAL A 124 10.50 -16.27 -4.29
CA VAL A 124 10.55 -17.73 -4.20
C VAL A 124 9.17 -18.38 -4.32
N GLY A 125 8.12 -17.56 -4.16
CA GLY A 125 6.72 -18.00 -4.14
C GLY A 125 6.37 -18.74 -2.85
N ASN A 126 5.12 -18.61 -2.41
CA ASN A 126 4.61 -19.36 -1.28
C ASN A 126 3.97 -20.67 -1.77
N LYS A 127 4.65 -21.80 -1.52
CA LYS A 127 4.20 -23.16 -1.94
C LYS A 127 3.10 -23.75 -1.05
N ASN A 128 2.68 -23.04 0.01
CA ASN A 128 1.82 -23.57 1.07
C ASN A 128 0.49 -22.81 1.24
N ALA A 129 -0.05 -22.22 0.17
CA ALA A 129 -1.37 -21.57 0.20
C ALA A 129 -2.44 -22.46 -0.42
#